data_AF-A0AAU9ITD1-F1
#
_entry.id   AF-A0AAU9ITD1-F1
#
_cell.length_a   1.000
_cell.length_b   1.000
_cell.length_c   1.000
_cell.angle_alpha   90.00
_cell.angle_beta   90.00
_cell.angle_gamma   90.00
#
_symmetry.space_group_name_H-M   'P 1'
#
loop_
_entity.id
_entity.type
_entity.pdbx_description
1 polymer ?
#
loop_
_entity_poly.entity_id
_entity_poly.type
_entity_poly.pdbx_seq_one_letter_code
_entity_poly.pdbx_strand_id
1 'polypeptide(L)'
;MKSNSFLEVRTITWSRDTHGLFDYESRSTTKSNFKISSSCSIFRANQTCYAVADDTKDIHEGPEPLLSIRKNLGTFLAHQFGESNEKLWFVVKYMKSNGSKGHIMHEGDWLKLGRVRFRVKKISINKGSNVDIPGFLGAIPSDMENIEQEDSNQGNNQCRICLYDNSTKADPLISPCKCSGTMKYVHINCLKEWLKNKVATRQSERAISYYWKDLACELCKTKLPSCMNFEGQKIELVSMAYPTKSYMIIEDYRPESRQSHGLHIISIEEGQLALIGRGHECDVKLSDISVSRHHARIKLQNNQFIIEDQNSKFGTLLQAKKTIPLSSHHDVTIQANRTVLHMSLKEPWNCGMFCMCLNKQVMPVEEISYLTQEGGNFEEEEPEEIEEDEESQAVGMSSSINRGSDSGAVQRLVFTINAERAEEEKKEESKEEERKEDFEEQVKMSEPKEQNSIEMVQI
;
A
#
# COMPACT_ATOMS: atom_id res chain seq x y z
N MET A 1 -13.05 -7.80 39.83
CA MET A 1 -11.74 -7.13 39.74
C MET A 1 -11.73 -6.30 38.46
N LYS A 2 -11.68 -4.97 38.54
CA LYS A 2 -11.57 -4.12 37.35
C LYS A 2 -10.14 -4.28 36.83
N SER A 3 -9.96 -5.05 35.75
CA SER A 3 -8.70 -5.04 35.00
C SER A 3 -8.47 -3.60 34.54
N ASN A 4 -7.52 -2.93 35.15
CA ASN A 4 -7.20 -1.53 34.84
C ASN A 4 -6.22 -1.48 33.65
N SER A 5 -6.50 -2.30 32.63
CA SER A 5 -5.68 -2.43 31.43
C SER A 5 -5.68 -1.13 30.63
N PHE A 6 -4.52 -0.80 30.08
CA PHE A 6 -4.30 0.32 29.20
C PHE A 6 -3.56 -0.13 27.94
N LEU A 7 -3.84 0.53 26.84
CA LEU A 7 -3.13 0.31 25.59
C LEU A 7 -1.96 1.28 25.50
N GLU A 8 -0.73 0.76 25.38
CA GLU A 8 0.42 1.58 25.03
C GLU A 8 0.50 1.69 23.51
N VAL A 9 0.45 2.92 23.00
CA VAL A 9 0.57 3.21 21.57
C VAL A 9 1.83 4.00 21.31
N ARG A 10 2.68 3.47 20.43
CA ARG A 10 3.87 4.13 19.92
C ARG A 10 3.70 4.34 18.43
N THR A 11 3.72 5.58 17.99
CA THR A 11 3.63 5.93 16.57
C THR A 11 4.99 6.37 16.05
N ILE A 12 5.25 6.05 14.78
CA ILE A 12 6.41 6.51 14.04
C ILE A 12 5.88 7.05 12.72
N THR A 13 6.09 8.34 12.47
CA THR A 13 5.68 9.01 11.25
C THR A 13 6.90 9.36 10.42
N TRP A 14 6.89 8.98 9.15
CA TRP A 14 7.93 9.38 8.21
C TRP A 14 7.67 10.80 7.71
N SER A 15 8.73 11.62 7.67
CA SER A 15 8.63 13.04 7.35
C SER A 15 8.13 13.32 5.93
N ARG A 16 8.48 12.46 4.97
CA ARG A 16 8.04 12.57 3.59
C ARG A 16 6.74 11.80 3.38
N ASP A 17 5.80 12.42 2.66
CA ASP A 17 4.66 11.69 2.13
C ASP A 17 4.94 11.28 0.69
N THR A 18 5.14 9.99 0.47
CA THR A 18 5.25 9.43 -0.88
C THR A 18 4.22 8.32 -1.06
N HIS A 19 3.05 8.67 -1.60
CA HIS A 19 1.98 7.72 -1.96
C HIS A 19 1.51 6.83 -0.79
N GLY A 20 1.47 7.37 0.44
CA GLY A 20 1.05 6.61 1.61
C GLY A 20 1.93 5.37 1.88
N LEU A 21 3.23 5.49 1.60
CA LEU A 21 4.27 4.53 2.00
C LEU A 21 5.00 5.02 3.25
N PHE A 22 5.59 4.08 3.98
CA PHE A 22 6.47 4.35 5.10
C PHE A 22 7.83 3.76 4.80
N ASP A 23 8.88 4.57 4.88
CA ASP A 23 10.25 4.13 4.65
C ASP A 23 10.84 3.55 5.95
N TYR A 24 10.90 2.22 6.03
CA TYR A 24 11.42 1.48 7.20
C TYR A 24 12.94 1.57 7.34
N GLU A 25 13.65 2.15 6.37
CA GLU A 25 15.10 2.40 6.41
C GLU A 25 15.41 3.84 6.80
N SER A 26 14.42 4.74 6.79
CA SER A 26 14.63 6.16 7.04
C SER A 26 14.92 6.46 8.51
N ARG A 27 15.89 7.37 8.73
CA ARG A 27 16.16 7.97 10.04
C ARG A 27 15.36 9.26 10.30
N SER A 28 14.76 9.83 9.26
CA SER A 28 13.97 11.08 9.35
C SER A 28 12.53 10.74 9.75
N THR A 29 12.35 10.39 11.02
CA THR A 29 11.04 9.99 11.57
C THR A 29 10.73 10.71 12.87
N THR A 30 9.47 11.09 13.06
CA THR A 30 8.97 11.63 14.33
C THR A 30 8.27 10.51 15.10
N LYS A 31 8.56 10.39 16.39
CA LYS A 31 7.94 9.40 17.28
C LYS A 31 6.97 10.09 18.24
N SER A 32 5.82 9.47 18.48
CA SER A 32 4.89 9.91 19.54
C SER A 32 4.47 8.70 20.35
N ASN A 33 4.36 8.87 21.67
CA ASN A 33 3.99 7.79 22.59
C ASN A 33 2.90 8.28 23.52
N PHE A 34 1.84 7.49 23.69
CA PHE A 34 0.76 7.81 24.60
C PHE A 34 0.07 6.53 25.11
N LYS A 35 -0.63 6.65 26.24
CA LYS A 35 -1.36 5.55 26.87
C LYS A 35 -2.86 5.81 26.73
N ILE A 36 -3.61 4.79 26.36
CA ILE A 36 -5.05 4.86 26.16
C ILE A 36 -5.74 3.96 27.19
N SER A 37 -6.52 4.58 28.08
CA SER A 37 -7.30 3.90 29.11
C SER A 37 -8.80 3.86 28.81
N SER A 38 -9.30 4.67 27.88
CA SER A 38 -10.70 4.79 27.47
C SER A 38 -10.84 4.77 25.93
N SER A 39 -12.06 4.75 25.43
CA SER A 39 -12.29 4.92 23.98
C SER A 39 -11.80 6.28 23.50
N CYS A 40 -11.14 6.31 22.36
CA CYS A 40 -10.57 7.53 21.79
C CYS A 40 -10.34 7.37 20.29
N SER A 41 -9.95 8.48 19.65
CA SER A 41 -9.68 8.59 18.23
C SER A 41 -8.25 9.12 18.05
N ILE A 42 -7.44 8.44 17.24
CA ILE A 42 -6.04 8.79 17.00
C ILE A 42 -5.92 9.59 15.70
N PHE A 43 -5.30 10.76 15.80
CA PHE A 43 -5.09 11.68 14.69
C PHE A 43 -3.60 11.95 14.49
N ARG A 44 -3.27 12.43 13.28
CA ARG A 44 -1.97 12.98 12.92
C ARG A 44 -2.12 14.45 12.51
N ALA A 45 -1.42 15.34 13.20
CA ALA A 45 -1.19 16.70 12.72
C ALA A 45 0.27 16.81 12.27
N ASN A 46 0.50 17.12 11.00
CA ASN A 46 1.84 17.14 10.40
C ASN A 46 2.59 15.81 10.60
N GLN A 47 3.54 15.77 11.55
CA GLN A 47 4.37 14.60 11.84
C GLN A 47 4.07 13.97 13.21
N THR A 48 3.30 14.63 14.06
CA THR A 48 3.01 14.19 15.43
C THR A 48 1.64 13.52 15.50
N CYS A 49 1.54 12.47 16.32
CA CYS A 49 0.28 11.78 16.55
C CYS A 49 -0.19 12.02 17.99
N TYR A 50 -1.50 12.13 18.15
CA TYR A 50 -2.14 12.30 19.45
C TYR A 50 -3.50 11.59 19.47
N ALA A 51 -3.98 11.29 20.68
CA ALA A 51 -5.28 10.68 20.91
C ALA A 51 -6.25 11.71 21.48
N VAL A 52 -7.49 11.68 20.98
CA VAL A 52 -8.59 12.57 21.36
C VAL A 52 -9.73 11.72 21.89
N ALA A 53 -10.25 12.01 23.08
CA ALA A 53 -11.39 11.29 23.64
C ALA A 53 -12.64 11.51 22.77
N ASP A 54 -13.49 10.49 22.62
CA ASP A 54 -14.64 10.57 21.70
C ASP A 54 -15.69 11.63 22.09
N ASP A 55 -15.66 12.13 23.34
CA ASP A 55 -16.63 13.09 23.88
C ASP A 55 -16.29 14.57 23.56
N THR A 56 -15.11 14.85 23.01
CA THR A 56 -14.71 16.22 22.67
C THR A 56 -15.21 16.60 21.28
N LYS A 57 -16.02 17.67 21.19
CA LYS A 57 -16.54 18.22 19.92
C LYS A 57 -15.49 19.00 19.11
N ASP A 58 -14.26 19.12 19.63
CA ASP A 58 -13.16 19.87 19.01
C ASP A 58 -12.35 18.99 18.04
N ILE A 59 -13.01 18.52 16.98
CA ILE A 59 -12.27 18.07 15.79
C ILE A 59 -12.12 19.32 14.91
N HIS A 60 -11.03 20.05 15.12
CA HIS A 60 -10.64 21.12 14.19
C HIS A 60 -10.49 20.54 12.78
N GLU A 61 -10.86 21.30 11.74
CA GLU A 61 -10.46 20.98 10.37
C GLU A 61 -8.93 21.00 10.27
N GLY A 62 -8.30 19.94 9.74
CA GLY A 62 -6.84 19.90 9.54
C GLY A 62 -6.13 18.57 9.85
N PRO A 63 -6.33 17.91 11.01
CA PRO A 63 -5.59 16.71 11.36
C PRO A 63 -6.16 15.46 10.70
N GLU A 64 -5.27 14.60 10.24
CA GLU A 64 -5.60 13.39 9.48
C GLU A 64 -6.01 12.24 10.43
N PRO A 65 -7.21 11.68 10.26
CA PRO A 65 -7.68 10.59 11.11
C PRO A 65 -6.94 9.27 10.78
N LEU A 66 -6.31 8.64 11.78
CA LEU A 66 -5.59 7.37 11.58
C LEU A 66 -6.46 6.15 11.91
N LEU A 67 -6.93 6.04 13.16
CA LEU A 67 -7.86 4.99 13.61
C LEU A 67 -8.62 5.39 14.88
N SER A 68 -9.74 4.72 15.15
CA SER A 68 -10.48 4.84 16.41
C SER A 68 -10.27 3.61 17.28
N ILE A 69 -10.06 3.82 18.58
CA ILE A 69 -9.95 2.79 19.61
C ILE A 69 -11.24 2.75 20.41
N ARG A 70 -11.90 1.59 20.46
CA ARG A 70 -13.07 1.35 21.31
C ARG A 70 -12.71 0.38 22.43
N LYS A 71 -13.01 0.76 23.68
CA LYS A 71 -12.82 -0.09 24.86
C LYS A 71 -14.14 -0.73 25.28
N ASN A 72 -14.21 -2.06 25.28
CA ASN A 72 -15.36 -2.84 25.73
C ASN A 72 -14.93 -3.86 26.78
N LEU A 73 -15.48 -3.78 28.01
CA LEU A 73 -15.30 -4.77 29.08
C LEU A 73 -13.83 -5.18 29.35
N GLY A 74 -12.86 -4.26 29.17
CA GLY A 74 -11.43 -4.51 29.36
C GLY A 74 -10.65 -4.94 28.10
N THR A 75 -11.34 -5.13 26.99
CA THR A 75 -10.74 -5.36 25.66
C THR A 75 -10.72 -4.08 24.84
N PHE A 76 -9.74 -3.96 23.94
CA PHE A 76 -9.63 -2.82 23.02
C PHE A 76 -9.78 -3.31 21.58
N LEU A 77 -10.49 -2.53 20.78
CA LEU A 77 -10.72 -2.77 19.36
C LEU A 77 -10.29 -1.55 18.56
N ALA A 78 -9.34 -1.71 17.65
CA ALA A 78 -8.98 -0.68 16.69
C ALA A 78 -9.92 -0.74 15.48
N HIS A 79 -10.42 0.42 15.06
CA HIS A 79 -11.41 0.60 14.01
C HIS A 79 -10.86 1.57 12.96
N GLN A 80 -11.03 1.22 11.69
CA GLN A 80 -10.80 2.16 10.60
C GLN A 80 -11.84 3.30 10.64
N PHE A 81 -11.43 4.52 10.32
CA PHE A 81 -12.35 5.66 10.21
C PHE A 81 -13.16 5.61 8.91
N GLY A 82 -14.50 5.61 9.04
CA GLY A 82 -15.46 5.83 7.94
C GLY A 82 -15.30 4.92 6.72
N GLU A 83 -15.89 5.35 5.59
CA GLU A 83 -15.65 4.79 4.26
C GLU A 83 -14.42 5.42 3.59
N SER A 84 -13.41 5.81 4.37
CA SER A 84 -12.20 6.37 3.77
C SER A 84 -11.55 5.33 2.85
N ASN A 85 -11.03 5.78 1.71
CA ASN A 85 -10.27 4.92 0.80
C ASN A 85 -8.96 4.40 1.41
N GLU A 86 -8.57 4.93 2.57
CA GLU A 86 -7.32 4.66 3.25
C GLU A 86 -7.46 3.48 4.21
N LYS A 87 -7.11 2.31 3.68
CA LYS A 87 -7.11 1.04 4.41
C LYS A 87 -6.02 1.03 5.47
N LEU A 88 -6.31 0.39 6.61
CA LEU A 88 -5.30 -0.01 7.58
C LEU A 88 -4.56 -1.26 7.08
N TRP A 89 -3.25 -1.32 7.32
CA TRP A 89 -2.42 -2.44 6.88
C TRP A 89 -1.60 -3.02 8.03
N PHE A 90 -1.69 -4.32 8.28
CA PHE A 90 -0.72 -5.01 9.12
C PHE A 90 0.65 -5.04 8.46
N VAL A 91 1.70 -4.87 9.26
CA VAL A 91 3.08 -4.90 8.78
C VAL A 91 3.64 -6.32 8.96
N VAL A 92 3.74 -7.07 7.86
CA VAL A 92 4.07 -8.52 7.86
C VAL A 92 5.42 -8.80 8.54
N LYS A 93 6.39 -7.87 8.44
CA LYS A 93 7.70 -7.96 9.10
C LYS A 93 7.61 -8.23 10.61
N TYR A 94 6.58 -7.73 11.28
CA TYR A 94 6.38 -7.87 12.73
C TYR A 94 5.38 -8.98 13.09
N MET A 95 4.79 -9.65 12.11
CA MET A 95 3.84 -10.73 12.33
C MET A 95 4.56 -12.05 12.64
N LYS A 96 3.95 -12.82 13.55
CA LYS A 96 4.35 -14.20 13.83
C LYS A 96 3.14 -15.10 13.64
N SER A 97 3.28 -16.16 12.85
CA SER A 97 2.26 -17.17 12.64
C SER A 97 2.80 -18.53 13.08
N ASN A 98 2.11 -19.17 14.04
CA ASN A 98 2.55 -20.43 14.66
C ASN A 98 4.01 -20.41 15.14
N GLY A 99 4.45 -19.30 15.75
CA GLY A 99 5.82 -19.11 16.23
C GLY A 99 6.86 -18.78 15.14
N SER A 100 6.51 -18.92 13.86
CA SER A 100 7.35 -18.57 12.72
C SER A 100 7.09 -17.14 12.26
N LYS A 101 8.09 -16.50 11.62
CA LYS A 101 7.93 -15.16 11.04
C LYS A 101 6.97 -15.20 9.86
N GLY A 102 6.19 -14.14 9.66
CA GLY A 102 5.34 -13.97 8.49
C GLY A 102 3.85 -14.23 8.75
N HIS A 103 3.09 -14.30 7.67
CA HIS A 103 1.64 -14.45 7.67
C HIS A 103 1.21 -15.63 6.79
N ILE A 104 0.33 -16.48 7.33
CA ILE A 104 -0.32 -17.54 6.55
C ILE A 104 -1.34 -16.89 5.61
N MET A 105 -1.13 -17.02 4.32
CA MET A 105 -2.00 -16.42 3.30
C MET A 105 -3.29 -17.21 3.13
N HIS A 106 -4.39 -16.48 2.97
CA HIS A 106 -5.71 -17.02 2.72
C HIS A 106 -6.30 -16.46 1.41
N GLU A 107 -7.22 -17.20 0.80
CA GLU A 107 -7.98 -16.69 -0.35
C GLU A 107 -8.74 -15.41 0.02
N GLY A 108 -8.63 -14.38 -0.81
CA GLY A 108 -9.21 -13.07 -0.57
C GLY A 108 -8.30 -12.07 0.14
N ASP A 109 -7.15 -12.50 0.67
CA ASP A 109 -6.17 -11.60 1.29
C ASP A 109 -5.68 -10.54 0.29
N TRP A 110 -5.56 -9.31 0.77
CA TRP A 110 -4.99 -8.20 0.01
C TRP A 110 -3.61 -7.86 0.56
N LEU A 111 -2.62 -7.87 -0.31
CA LEU A 111 -1.24 -7.52 0.00
C LEU A 111 -0.87 -6.21 -0.69
N LYS A 112 0.03 -5.43 -0.08
CA LYS A 112 0.63 -4.23 -0.66
C LYS A 112 2.15 -4.32 -0.53
N LEU A 113 2.85 -4.27 -1.65
CA LEU A 113 4.32 -4.24 -1.74
C LEU A 113 4.68 -2.97 -2.51
N GLY A 114 5.16 -1.95 -1.79
CA GLY A 114 5.27 -0.60 -2.35
C GLY A 114 3.92 -0.10 -2.87
N ARG A 115 3.89 0.41 -4.12
CA ARG A 115 2.67 0.89 -4.78
C ARG A 115 1.82 -0.20 -5.43
N VAL A 116 2.32 -1.44 -5.50
CA VAL A 116 1.60 -2.55 -6.12
C VAL A 116 0.75 -3.25 -5.07
N ARG A 117 -0.53 -3.49 -5.39
CA ARG A 117 -1.43 -4.28 -4.55
C ARG A 117 -1.70 -5.62 -5.21
N PHE A 118 -1.88 -6.66 -4.41
CA PHE A 118 -2.21 -8.00 -4.87
C PHE A 118 -3.43 -8.50 -4.15
N ARG A 119 -4.24 -9.31 -4.84
CA ARG A 119 -5.29 -10.11 -4.22
C ARG A 119 -4.99 -11.58 -4.39
N VAL A 120 -5.02 -12.34 -3.30
CA VAL A 120 -4.95 -13.81 -3.37
C VAL A 120 -6.27 -14.31 -3.93
N LYS A 121 -6.25 -14.85 -5.15
CA LYS A 121 -7.43 -15.34 -5.87
C LYS A 121 -7.77 -16.76 -5.50
N LYS A 122 -6.76 -17.63 -5.46
CA LYS A 122 -6.91 -19.06 -5.26
C LYS A 122 -5.68 -19.65 -4.60
N ILE A 123 -5.88 -20.58 -3.69
CA ILE A 123 -4.85 -21.46 -3.15
C ILE A 123 -5.31 -22.90 -3.39
N SER A 124 -4.41 -23.72 -3.94
CA SER A 124 -4.64 -25.14 -4.17
C SER A 124 -3.48 -25.93 -3.57
N ILE A 125 -3.81 -26.89 -2.70
CA ILE A 125 -2.84 -27.75 -2.01
C ILE A 125 -3.13 -29.19 -2.40
N ASN A 126 -2.12 -29.87 -2.98
CA ASN A 126 -2.09 -31.33 -3.17
C ASN A 126 -3.40 -31.98 -3.66
N LYS A 127 -4.12 -31.34 -4.59
CA LYS A 127 -5.33 -31.94 -5.19
C LYS A 127 -4.97 -32.65 -6.49
N GLY A 128 -5.08 -33.98 -6.48
CA GLY A 128 -5.07 -34.79 -7.70
C GLY A 128 -6.22 -34.39 -8.62
N SER A 129 -5.90 -34.10 -9.88
CA SER A 129 -6.70 -34.10 -11.14
C SER A 129 -8.14 -33.57 -11.19
N ASN A 130 -8.76 -33.09 -10.11
CA ASN A 130 -10.13 -32.57 -10.13
C ASN A 130 -10.17 -31.24 -9.37
N VAL A 131 -9.83 -30.17 -10.08
CA VAL A 131 -9.82 -28.81 -9.55
C VAL A 131 -10.80 -28.00 -10.37
N ASP A 132 -11.73 -27.31 -9.70
CA ASP A 132 -12.49 -26.21 -10.30
C ASP A 132 -11.49 -25.15 -10.79
N ILE A 133 -11.19 -25.19 -12.09
CA ILE A 133 -10.28 -24.27 -12.75
C ILE A 133 -10.89 -22.86 -12.67
N PRO A 134 -10.27 -21.89 -11.96
CA PRO A 134 -10.80 -20.54 -11.92
C PRO A 134 -10.61 -19.88 -13.29
N GLY A 135 -11.69 -19.55 -14.00
CA GLY A 135 -11.57 -18.90 -15.32
C GLY A 135 -10.67 -17.66 -15.30
N PHE A 136 -9.94 -17.40 -16.39
CA PHE A 136 -8.90 -16.37 -16.52
C PHE A 136 -9.24 -14.97 -15.96
N LEU A 137 -10.50 -14.55 -16.03
CA LEU A 137 -10.98 -13.26 -15.49
C LEU A 137 -12.05 -13.38 -14.40
N GLY A 138 -12.20 -14.56 -13.78
CA GLY A 138 -13.34 -14.83 -12.90
C GLY A 138 -14.64 -15.14 -13.68
N ALA A 139 -15.70 -15.43 -12.92
CA ALA A 139 -16.99 -15.85 -13.48
C ALA A 139 -17.59 -14.81 -14.45
N ILE A 140 -18.30 -15.31 -15.45
CA ILE A 140 -19.15 -14.53 -16.34
C ILE A 140 -20.17 -13.79 -15.43
N PRO A 141 -20.30 -12.44 -15.51
CA PRO A 141 -21.44 -11.76 -14.90
C PRO A 141 -22.73 -12.45 -15.37
N SER A 142 -23.68 -12.71 -14.48
CA SER A 142 -24.98 -13.33 -14.78
C SER A 142 -25.73 -12.67 -15.96
N ASP A 143 -25.34 -11.45 -16.31
CA ASP A 143 -25.99 -10.61 -17.31
C ASP A 143 -25.36 -10.74 -18.72
N MET A 144 -24.35 -11.61 -18.90
CA MET A 144 -23.81 -11.94 -20.23
C MET A 144 -24.43 -13.25 -20.71
N GLU A 145 -25.73 -13.15 -20.99
CA GLU A 145 -26.56 -14.22 -21.53
C GLU A 145 -26.06 -14.67 -22.91
N ASN A 146 -26.34 -15.94 -23.19
CA ASN A 146 -26.17 -16.71 -24.42
C ASN A 146 -25.88 -15.85 -25.68
N ILE A 147 -24.73 -16.09 -26.33
CA ILE A 147 -24.51 -15.58 -27.69
C ILE A 147 -25.45 -16.37 -28.60
N GLU A 148 -26.56 -15.75 -28.98
CA GLU A 148 -27.55 -16.34 -29.87
C GLU A 148 -26.93 -16.66 -31.22
N GLN A 149 -27.25 -17.86 -31.73
CA GLN A 149 -27.09 -18.16 -33.15
C GLN A 149 -28.15 -17.33 -33.89
N GLU A 150 -27.76 -16.25 -34.57
CA GLU A 150 -28.61 -15.69 -35.62
C GLU A 150 -28.56 -16.67 -36.80
N ASP A 151 -29.72 -17.25 -37.13
CA ASP A 151 -29.92 -18.14 -38.27
C ASP A 151 -29.20 -17.60 -39.51
N SER A 152 -28.43 -18.47 -40.15
CA SER A 152 -27.73 -18.21 -41.40
C SER A 152 -28.73 -17.98 -42.54
N ASN A 153 -29.30 -16.78 -42.62
CA ASN A 153 -30.08 -16.35 -43.77
C ASN A 153 -29.29 -15.30 -44.58
N GLN A 154 -28.80 -15.80 -45.72
CA GLN A 154 -28.45 -15.03 -46.93
C GLN A 154 -27.44 -13.90 -46.76
N GLY A 155 -26.19 -14.26 -46.50
CA GLY A 155 -25.03 -13.40 -46.65
C GLY A 155 -23.74 -14.20 -46.46
N ASN A 156 -22.74 -13.98 -47.32
CA ASN A 156 -21.42 -14.60 -47.20
C ASN A 156 -20.71 -14.03 -45.96
N ASN A 157 -21.06 -14.53 -44.77
CA ASN A 157 -20.49 -14.07 -43.51
C ASN A 157 -19.08 -14.63 -43.37
N GLN A 158 -18.08 -13.78 -43.50
CA GLN A 158 -16.67 -14.13 -43.37
C GLN A 158 -16.14 -13.74 -41.99
N CYS A 159 -15.22 -14.54 -41.45
CA CYS A 159 -14.47 -14.17 -40.26
C CYS A 159 -13.63 -12.93 -40.54
N ARG A 160 -13.77 -11.88 -39.72
CA ARG A 160 -13.00 -10.63 -39.92
C ARG A 160 -11.48 -10.78 -39.74
N ILE A 161 -11.03 -11.87 -39.10
CA ILE A 161 -9.61 -12.11 -38.82
C ILE A 161 -8.96 -12.91 -39.95
N CYS A 162 -9.53 -14.04 -40.36
CA CYS A 162 -8.93 -14.90 -41.38
C CYS A 162 -9.54 -14.72 -42.78
N LEU A 163 -10.66 -13.99 -42.90
CA LEU A 163 -11.39 -13.71 -44.15
C LEU A 163 -12.03 -14.93 -44.83
N TYR A 164 -12.07 -16.09 -44.16
CA TYR A 164 -12.79 -17.29 -44.62
C TYR A 164 -14.22 -17.33 -44.06
N ASP A 165 -15.13 -17.96 -44.81
CA ASP A 165 -16.55 -18.20 -44.51
C ASP A 165 -16.85 -19.61 -43.95
N ASN A 166 -15.82 -20.44 -43.83
CA ASN A 166 -15.83 -21.78 -43.25
C ASN A 166 -16.24 -21.76 -41.76
N SER A 167 -17.53 -21.91 -41.49
CA SER A 167 -18.06 -22.11 -40.14
C SER A 167 -18.36 -23.60 -39.89
N THR A 168 -17.68 -24.22 -38.93
CA THR A 168 -17.92 -25.63 -38.53
C THR A 168 -18.47 -25.71 -37.10
N LYS A 169 -19.04 -26.86 -36.72
CA LYS A 169 -19.46 -27.09 -35.32
C LYS A 169 -18.30 -26.98 -34.31
N ALA A 170 -17.08 -27.31 -34.73
CA ALA A 170 -15.89 -27.25 -33.88
C ALA A 170 -15.25 -25.85 -33.84
N ASP A 171 -15.42 -25.05 -34.88
CA ASP A 171 -14.91 -23.68 -34.99
C ASP A 171 -15.96 -22.77 -35.68
N PRO A 172 -17.04 -22.44 -34.97
CA PRO A 172 -18.14 -21.66 -35.53
C PRO A 172 -17.78 -20.17 -35.61
N LEU A 173 -18.47 -19.45 -36.50
CA LEU A 173 -18.50 -17.99 -36.49
C LEU A 173 -19.35 -17.48 -35.33
N ILE A 174 -18.77 -16.59 -34.53
CA ILE A 174 -19.40 -15.98 -33.35
C ILE A 174 -19.37 -14.46 -33.44
N SER A 175 -20.23 -13.79 -32.65
CA SER A 175 -20.20 -12.34 -32.47
C SER A 175 -19.77 -11.99 -31.03
N PRO A 176 -18.46 -11.82 -30.76
CA PRO A 176 -17.97 -11.65 -29.39
C PRO A 176 -18.09 -10.21 -28.86
N CYS A 177 -18.64 -9.28 -29.64
CA CYS A 177 -18.66 -7.86 -29.34
C CYS A 177 -19.80 -7.13 -30.08
N LYS A 178 -20.05 -5.87 -29.71
CA LYS A 178 -21.15 -5.04 -30.27
C LYS A 178 -20.87 -4.44 -31.66
N CYS A 179 -19.97 -5.04 -32.44
CA CYS A 179 -19.73 -4.58 -33.81
C CYS A 179 -20.97 -4.87 -34.69
N SER A 180 -21.22 -4.04 -35.69
CA SER A 180 -22.31 -4.20 -36.65
C SER A 180 -21.81 -4.70 -38.01
N GLY A 181 -22.74 -5.19 -38.84
CA GLY A 181 -22.44 -5.70 -40.18
C GLY A 181 -21.54 -6.95 -40.17
N THR A 182 -20.76 -7.15 -41.23
CA THR A 182 -19.87 -8.32 -41.38
C THR A 182 -18.67 -8.30 -40.43
N MET A 183 -18.31 -7.13 -39.88
CA MET A 183 -17.20 -6.96 -38.92
C MET A 183 -17.49 -7.54 -37.53
N LYS A 184 -18.70 -8.04 -37.29
CA LYS A 184 -19.08 -8.67 -36.02
C LYS A 184 -18.64 -10.13 -35.92
N TYR A 185 -18.42 -10.82 -37.04
CA TYR A 185 -18.19 -12.25 -37.09
C TYR A 185 -16.71 -12.63 -36.99
N VAL A 186 -16.40 -13.60 -36.12
CA VAL A 186 -15.05 -14.13 -35.88
C VAL A 186 -15.12 -15.63 -35.59
N HIS A 187 -14.19 -16.44 -36.08
CA HIS A 187 -14.07 -17.84 -35.64
C HIS A 187 -13.58 -17.91 -34.18
N ILE A 188 -14.01 -18.94 -33.44
CA ILE A 188 -13.58 -19.18 -32.06
C ILE A 188 -12.05 -19.31 -31.98
N ASN A 189 -11.43 -20.08 -32.87
CA ASN A 189 -9.97 -20.27 -32.85
C ASN A 189 -9.21 -19.00 -33.24
N CYS A 190 -9.72 -18.23 -34.21
CA CYS A 190 -9.14 -16.93 -34.55
C CYS A 190 -9.20 -15.96 -33.35
N LEU A 191 -10.31 -15.96 -32.61
CA LEU A 191 -10.42 -15.14 -31.40
C LEU A 191 -9.48 -15.62 -30.28
N LYS A 192 -9.36 -16.93 -30.06
CA LYS A 192 -8.41 -17.52 -29.10
C LYS A 192 -6.97 -17.11 -29.40
N GLU A 193 -6.55 -17.22 -30.66
CA GLU A 193 -5.20 -16.86 -31.08
C GLU A 193 -4.95 -15.35 -30.96
N TRP A 194 -5.92 -14.52 -31.35
CA TRP A 194 -5.84 -13.08 -31.17
C TRP A 194 -5.69 -12.70 -29.68
N LEU A 195 -6.49 -13.30 -28.79
CA LEU A 195 -6.40 -13.05 -27.35
C LEU A 195 -5.07 -13.54 -26.77
N LYS A 196 -4.61 -14.74 -27.16
CA LYS A 196 -3.31 -15.29 -26.75
C LYS A 196 -2.17 -14.33 -27.08
N ASN A 197 -2.19 -13.70 -28.26
CA ASN A 197 -1.18 -12.71 -28.67
C ASN A 197 -1.25 -11.39 -27.90
N LYS A 198 -2.38 -11.09 -27.23
CA LYS A 198 -2.52 -9.92 -26.34
C LYS A 198 -2.04 -10.18 -24.91
N VAL A 199 -1.79 -11.45 -24.55
CA VAL A 199 -1.35 -11.85 -23.21
C VAL A 199 0.14 -12.18 -23.23
N ALA A 200 0.95 -11.29 -22.66
CA ALA A 200 2.38 -11.53 -22.47
C ALA A 200 2.58 -12.51 -21.31
N THR A 201 3.36 -13.57 -21.53
CA THR A 201 3.65 -14.59 -20.51
C THR A 201 5.13 -14.53 -20.13
N ARG A 202 5.42 -14.61 -18.83
CA ARG A 202 6.77 -14.77 -18.28
C ARG A 202 6.79 -15.98 -17.37
N GLN A 203 7.74 -16.87 -17.61
CA GLN A 203 7.92 -18.07 -16.82
C GLN A 203 9.25 -17.98 -16.05
N SER A 204 9.19 -18.31 -14.76
CA SER A 204 10.33 -18.54 -13.89
C SER A 204 10.31 -20.00 -13.43
N GLU A 205 11.28 -20.40 -12.59
CA GLU A 205 11.36 -21.76 -12.06
C GLU A 205 10.11 -22.14 -11.26
N ARG A 206 9.58 -21.20 -10.45
CA ARG A 206 8.48 -21.45 -9.51
C ARG A 206 7.23 -20.61 -9.76
N ALA A 207 7.19 -19.83 -10.84
CA ALA A 207 5.99 -19.06 -11.17
C ALA A 207 5.77 -18.84 -12.67
N ILE A 208 4.51 -18.65 -13.05
CA ILE A 208 4.09 -18.19 -14.38
C ILE A 208 3.29 -16.91 -14.21
N SER A 209 3.68 -15.86 -14.92
CA SER A 209 3.08 -14.53 -14.85
C SER A 209 2.47 -14.15 -16.19
N TYR A 210 1.20 -13.82 -16.21
CA TYR A 210 0.45 -13.36 -17.37
C TYR A 210 0.18 -11.86 -17.25
N TYR A 211 0.41 -11.10 -18.32
CA TYR A 211 0.19 -9.65 -18.35
C TYR A 211 -0.61 -9.25 -19.59
N TRP A 212 -1.64 -8.43 -19.41
CA TRP A 212 -2.46 -7.92 -20.51
C TRP A 212 -3.00 -6.52 -20.19
N LYS A 213 -3.06 -5.63 -21.19
CA LYS A 213 -3.52 -4.25 -20.98
C LYS A 213 -5.04 -4.16 -20.93
N ASP A 214 -5.68 -4.50 -22.04
CA ASP A 214 -7.13 -4.52 -22.18
C ASP A 214 -7.50 -5.65 -23.14
N LEU A 215 -8.45 -6.48 -22.73
CA LEU A 215 -9.02 -7.53 -23.58
C LEU A 215 -10.34 -7.01 -24.13
N ALA A 216 -10.25 -6.03 -25.02
CA ALA A 216 -11.38 -5.36 -25.63
C ALA A 216 -11.29 -5.39 -27.15
N CYS A 217 -12.43 -5.39 -27.83
CA CYS A 217 -12.51 -5.32 -29.28
C CYS A 217 -11.78 -4.07 -29.79
N GLU A 218 -10.93 -4.23 -30.80
CA GLU A 218 -10.14 -3.13 -31.35
C GLU A 218 -10.97 -2.06 -32.06
N LEU A 219 -12.16 -2.43 -32.54
CA LEU A 219 -13.10 -1.54 -33.24
C LEU A 219 -14.06 -0.85 -32.26
N CYS A 220 -14.91 -1.62 -31.58
CA CYS A 220 -15.97 -1.06 -30.73
C CYS A 220 -15.60 -0.91 -29.24
N LYS A 221 -14.37 -1.29 -28.85
CA LYS A 221 -13.85 -1.21 -27.46
C LYS A 221 -14.66 -1.97 -26.40
N THR A 222 -15.62 -2.80 -26.81
CA THR A 222 -16.36 -3.67 -25.90
C THR A 222 -15.41 -4.71 -25.32
N LYS A 223 -15.43 -4.91 -24.00
CA LYS A 223 -14.66 -5.98 -23.33
C LYS A 223 -15.06 -7.33 -23.90
N LEU A 224 -14.06 -8.10 -24.32
CA LEU A 224 -14.25 -9.43 -24.86
C LEU A 224 -14.39 -10.44 -23.71
N PRO A 225 -15.23 -11.46 -23.88
CA PRO A 225 -15.38 -12.50 -22.86
C PRO A 225 -14.10 -13.33 -22.71
N SER A 226 -13.80 -13.77 -21.48
CA SER A 226 -12.73 -14.74 -21.18
C SER A 226 -13.19 -16.19 -21.39
N CYS A 227 -14.49 -16.43 -21.26
CA CYS A 227 -15.15 -17.69 -21.54
C CYS A 227 -16.55 -17.41 -22.08
N MET A 228 -17.08 -18.33 -22.87
CA MET A 228 -18.39 -18.22 -23.48
C MET A 228 -19.08 -19.57 -23.51
N ASN A 229 -20.42 -19.56 -23.51
CA ASN A 229 -21.20 -20.77 -23.71
C ASN A 229 -21.57 -20.88 -25.20
N PHE A 230 -21.32 -22.03 -25.80
CA PHE A 230 -21.72 -22.35 -27.16
C PHE A 230 -22.35 -23.74 -27.16
N GLU A 231 -23.60 -23.85 -27.62
CA GLU A 231 -24.38 -25.11 -27.63
C GLU A 231 -24.40 -25.84 -26.27
N GLY A 232 -24.45 -25.09 -25.16
CA GLY A 232 -24.42 -25.66 -23.81
C GLY A 232 -23.03 -26.08 -23.32
N GLN A 233 -21.99 -25.96 -24.14
CA GLN A 233 -20.60 -26.19 -23.77
C GLN A 233 -19.91 -24.88 -23.40
N LYS A 234 -19.25 -24.85 -22.24
CA LYS A 234 -18.39 -23.72 -21.85
C LYS A 234 -17.05 -23.80 -22.57
N ILE A 235 -16.73 -22.78 -23.36
CA ILE A 235 -15.48 -22.61 -24.09
C ILE A 235 -14.64 -21.54 -23.40
N GLU A 236 -13.43 -21.89 -22.97
CA GLU A 236 -12.43 -20.93 -22.51
C GLU A 236 -11.71 -20.32 -23.71
N LEU A 237 -11.71 -18.98 -23.81
CA LEU A 237 -11.05 -18.26 -24.89
C LEU A 237 -9.59 -17.92 -24.55
N VAL A 238 -9.24 -17.93 -23.27
CA VAL A 238 -7.87 -17.81 -22.77
C VAL A 238 -7.62 -18.96 -21.80
N SER A 239 -6.77 -19.91 -22.22
CA SER A 239 -6.40 -21.07 -21.39
C SER A 239 -5.14 -20.78 -20.59
N MET A 240 -5.17 -21.04 -19.29
CA MET A 240 -3.96 -21.10 -18.46
C MET A 240 -3.55 -22.55 -18.23
N ALA A 241 -2.25 -22.78 -18.16
CA ALA A 241 -1.72 -24.04 -17.67
C ALA A 241 -1.71 -23.99 -16.14
N TYR A 242 -2.46 -24.90 -15.50
CA TYR A 242 -2.42 -25.05 -14.06
C TYR A 242 -1.38 -26.10 -13.67
N PRO A 243 -0.51 -25.80 -12.69
CA PRO A 243 0.41 -26.77 -12.16
C PRO A 243 -0.35 -27.95 -11.53
N THR A 244 0.22 -29.15 -11.67
CA THR A 244 -0.26 -30.34 -10.94
C THR A 244 0.15 -30.33 -9.47
N LYS A 245 1.18 -29.56 -9.14
CA LYS A 245 1.67 -29.32 -7.78
C LYS A 245 0.81 -28.29 -7.06
N SER A 246 1.04 -28.14 -5.76
CA SER A 246 0.46 -27.04 -4.98
C SER A 246 0.77 -25.69 -5.64
N TYR A 247 -0.24 -24.82 -5.70
CA TYR A 247 -0.11 -23.51 -6.32
C TYR A 247 -0.97 -22.45 -5.65
N MET A 248 -0.57 -21.20 -5.83
CA MET A 248 -1.33 -20.02 -5.43
C MET A 248 -1.41 -19.04 -6.59
N ILE A 249 -2.58 -18.44 -6.78
CA ILE A 249 -2.83 -17.41 -7.79
C ILE A 249 -2.98 -16.06 -7.08
N ILE A 250 -2.16 -15.09 -7.47
CA ILE A 250 -2.26 -13.70 -7.03
C ILE A 250 -2.50 -12.79 -8.24
N GLU A 251 -3.42 -11.85 -8.10
CA GLU A 251 -3.78 -10.87 -9.14
C GLU A 251 -3.26 -9.49 -8.76
N ASP A 252 -2.56 -8.83 -9.68
CA ASP A 252 -2.10 -7.45 -9.56
C ASP A 252 -3.27 -6.47 -9.65
N TYR A 253 -3.24 -5.47 -8.77
CA TYR A 253 -4.12 -4.33 -8.80
C TYR A 253 -3.30 -3.04 -8.69
N ARG A 254 -3.35 -2.22 -9.74
CA ARG A 254 -2.64 -0.93 -9.82
C ARG A 254 -3.64 0.20 -10.04
N PRO A 255 -4.05 0.91 -8.97
CA PRO A 255 -5.12 1.91 -9.06
C PRO A 255 -4.76 3.12 -9.94
N GLU A 256 -3.48 3.47 -10.05
CA GLU A 256 -3.01 4.71 -10.68
C GLU A 256 -2.58 4.55 -12.15
N SER A 257 -2.44 3.32 -12.66
CA SER A 257 -1.97 3.09 -14.03
C SER A 257 -3.11 2.75 -14.98
N ARG A 258 -3.20 3.46 -16.11
CA ARG A 258 -3.98 3.06 -17.31
C ARG A 258 -3.46 1.74 -17.95
N GLN A 259 -2.80 0.84 -17.21
CA GLN A 259 -1.97 -0.22 -17.78
C GLN A 259 -1.96 -1.55 -17.00
N SER A 260 -1.92 -2.61 -17.81
CA SER A 260 -1.59 -4.02 -17.57
C SER A 260 -2.09 -4.65 -16.26
N HIS A 261 -3.15 -5.44 -16.37
CA HIS A 261 -3.48 -6.49 -15.41
C HIS A 261 -2.34 -7.53 -15.38
N GLY A 262 -2.04 -8.03 -14.19
CA GLY A 262 -1.08 -9.09 -13.95
C GLY A 262 -1.74 -10.24 -13.19
N LEU A 263 -1.45 -11.47 -13.59
CA LEU A 263 -1.88 -12.68 -12.89
C LEU A 263 -0.69 -13.59 -12.72
N HIS A 264 -0.37 -13.95 -11.49
CA HIS A 264 0.80 -14.75 -11.15
C HIS A 264 0.36 -16.06 -10.52
N ILE A 265 0.78 -17.16 -11.13
CA ILE A 265 0.59 -18.52 -10.61
C ILE A 265 1.93 -18.95 -10.02
N ILE A 266 2.01 -19.04 -8.70
CA ILE A 266 3.18 -19.51 -7.97
C ILE A 266 2.98 -20.99 -7.68
N SER A 267 3.90 -21.84 -8.08
CA SER A 267 3.86 -23.28 -7.83
C SER A 267 5.14 -23.73 -7.14
N ILE A 268 4.97 -24.24 -5.92
CA ILE A 268 6.06 -24.66 -5.04
C ILE A 268 5.64 -25.91 -4.27
N GLU A 269 6.62 -26.73 -3.92
CA GLU A 269 6.46 -27.90 -3.07
C GLU A 269 6.76 -27.57 -1.60
N GLU A 270 6.41 -28.51 -0.72
CA GLU A 270 6.68 -28.40 0.71
C GLU A 270 8.17 -28.15 0.97
N GLY A 271 8.49 -27.13 1.78
CA GLY A 271 9.85 -26.70 2.07
C GLY A 271 10.48 -25.77 1.02
N GLN A 272 9.85 -25.58 -0.15
CA GLN A 272 10.32 -24.64 -1.16
C GLN A 272 9.81 -23.22 -0.91
N LEU A 273 10.44 -22.26 -1.60
CA LEU A 273 10.06 -20.85 -1.56
C LEU A 273 10.14 -20.21 -2.93
N ALA A 274 9.32 -19.21 -3.16
CA ALA A 274 9.36 -18.32 -4.32
C ALA A 274 9.66 -16.88 -3.87
N LEU A 275 10.48 -16.17 -4.63
CA LEU A 275 10.83 -14.76 -4.38
C LEU A 275 9.92 -13.81 -5.17
N ILE A 276 9.48 -12.74 -4.52
CA ILE A 276 8.74 -11.64 -5.15
C ILE A 276 9.48 -10.33 -4.92
N GLY A 277 9.63 -9.55 -5.99
CA GLY A 277 10.37 -8.30 -5.95
C GLY A 277 10.66 -7.74 -7.33
N ARG A 278 11.38 -6.61 -7.41
CA ARG A 278 11.77 -6.02 -8.70
C ARG A 278 13.03 -6.61 -9.32
N GLY A 279 13.68 -7.51 -8.58
CA GLY A 279 14.81 -8.30 -9.03
C GLY A 279 14.56 -9.04 -10.33
N HIS A 280 15.61 -9.26 -11.12
CA HIS A 280 15.54 -10.18 -12.26
C HIS A 280 15.55 -11.65 -11.80
N GLU A 281 16.10 -11.87 -10.63
CA GLU A 281 16.23 -13.13 -9.90
C GLU A 281 14.95 -13.59 -9.18
N CYS A 282 13.91 -12.75 -9.14
CA CYS A 282 12.64 -13.09 -8.48
C CYS A 282 11.75 -13.95 -9.37
N ASP A 283 11.09 -14.95 -8.77
CA ASP A 283 10.11 -15.79 -9.45
C ASP A 283 8.90 -14.96 -9.93
N VAL A 284 8.45 -14.01 -9.10
CA VAL A 284 7.44 -12.99 -9.45
C VAL A 284 8.12 -11.63 -9.54
N LYS A 285 8.40 -11.19 -10.77
CA LYS A 285 9.07 -9.93 -11.05
C LYS A 285 8.09 -8.76 -11.19
N LEU A 286 8.29 -7.76 -10.35
CA LEU A 286 7.53 -6.51 -10.33
C LEU A 286 8.35 -5.37 -10.93
N SER A 287 7.78 -4.58 -11.83
CA SER A 287 8.54 -3.50 -12.49
C SER A 287 8.59 -2.20 -11.70
N ASP A 288 7.86 -2.09 -10.60
CA ASP A 288 7.70 -0.83 -9.86
C ASP A 288 8.94 -0.51 -9.00
N ILE A 289 9.40 0.75 -9.07
CA ILE A 289 10.59 1.23 -8.37
C ILE A 289 10.46 1.22 -6.85
N SER A 290 9.23 1.29 -6.32
CA SER A 290 8.97 1.22 -4.88
C SER A 290 9.11 -0.20 -4.34
N VAL A 291 9.17 -1.22 -5.19
CA VAL A 291 9.37 -2.59 -4.74
C VAL A 291 10.87 -2.85 -4.56
N SER A 292 11.33 -3.33 -3.40
CA SER A 292 12.70 -3.83 -3.22
C SER A 292 13.09 -4.94 -4.22
N ARG A 293 14.40 -5.12 -4.48
CA ARG A 293 14.92 -6.17 -5.38
C ARG A 293 14.44 -7.55 -4.95
N HIS A 294 14.68 -7.90 -3.69
CA HIS A 294 14.02 -8.99 -2.97
C HIS A 294 13.07 -8.35 -1.96
N HIS A 295 11.76 -8.38 -2.21
CA HIS A 295 10.80 -7.67 -1.37
C HIS A 295 10.20 -8.59 -0.32
N ALA A 296 9.71 -9.74 -0.76
CA ALA A 296 9.17 -10.77 0.10
C ALA A 296 9.51 -12.16 -0.46
N ARG A 297 9.31 -13.17 0.37
CA ARG A 297 9.36 -14.57 -0.03
C ARG A 297 8.08 -15.26 0.38
N ILE A 298 7.63 -16.17 -0.47
CA ILE A 298 6.45 -17.00 -0.24
C ILE A 298 6.94 -18.43 -0.08
N LYS A 299 6.65 -19.06 1.05
CA LYS A 299 7.05 -20.43 1.36
C LYS A 299 5.83 -21.33 1.44
N LEU A 300 6.00 -22.62 1.17
CA LEU A 300 5.02 -23.64 1.50
C LEU A 300 5.54 -24.46 2.67
N GLN A 301 4.85 -24.37 3.81
CA GLN A 301 5.17 -25.10 5.04
C GLN A 301 3.91 -25.63 5.70
N ASN A 302 3.91 -26.88 6.13
CA ASN A 302 2.76 -27.57 6.71
C ASN A 302 1.50 -27.43 5.83
N ASN A 303 1.63 -27.56 4.51
CA ASN A 303 0.53 -27.37 3.56
C ASN A 303 -0.08 -25.94 3.59
N GLN A 304 0.66 -24.94 4.09
CA GLN A 304 0.22 -23.55 4.17
C GLN A 304 1.20 -22.64 3.44
N PHE A 305 0.67 -21.74 2.60
CA PHE A 305 1.47 -20.67 2.01
C PHE A 305 1.71 -19.58 3.03
N ILE A 306 2.97 -19.24 3.29
CA ILE A 306 3.39 -18.23 4.26
C ILE A 306 4.18 -17.14 3.54
N ILE A 307 3.76 -15.88 3.69
CA ILE A 307 4.50 -14.72 3.19
C ILE A 307 5.37 -14.11 4.29
N GLU A 308 6.63 -13.85 3.95
CA GLU A 308 7.61 -13.22 4.82
C GLU A 308 8.25 -12.02 4.11
N ASP A 309 8.27 -10.88 4.78
CA ASP A 309 9.01 -9.69 4.35
C ASP A 309 10.53 -9.97 4.34
N GLN A 310 11.25 -9.44 3.34
CA GLN A 310 12.71 -9.56 3.21
C GLN A 310 13.43 -8.25 3.58
N ASN A 311 13.05 -7.64 4.70
CA ASN A 311 13.53 -6.31 5.12
C ASN A 311 13.36 -5.30 3.98
N SER A 312 12.18 -5.29 3.37
CA SER A 312 11.91 -4.40 2.26
C SER A 312 11.84 -2.95 2.74
N LYS A 313 12.24 -2.01 1.87
CA LYS A 313 12.32 -0.59 2.20
C LYS A 313 10.97 -0.02 2.66
N PHE A 314 9.89 -0.40 1.97
CA PHE A 314 8.53 0.09 2.27
C PHE A 314 7.61 -0.95 2.92
N GLY A 315 8.16 -2.09 3.32
CA GLY A 315 7.43 -3.15 3.99
C GLY A 315 6.49 -3.95 3.08
N THR A 316 6.30 -5.21 3.46
CA THR A 316 5.19 -6.05 2.97
C THR A 316 3.99 -5.84 3.89
N LEU A 317 2.87 -5.45 3.31
CA LEU A 317 1.68 -5.01 4.04
C LEU A 317 0.50 -5.94 3.74
N LEU A 318 -0.25 -6.32 4.77
CA LEU A 318 -1.47 -7.13 4.68
C LEU A 318 -2.67 -6.26 5.05
N GLN A 319 -3.72 -6.24 4.23
CA GLN A 319 -4.90 -5.44 4.51
C GLN A 319 -5.57 -5.89 5.81
N ALA A 320 -5.79 -4.95 6.72
CA ALA A 320 -6.55 -5.21 7.93
C ALA A 320 -8.07 -5.24 7.64
N LYS A 321 -8.80 -5.99 8.47
CA LYS A 321 -10.26 -5.89 8.53
C LYS A 321 -10.65 -4.52 9.11
N LYS A 322 -11.91 -4.11 8.89
CA LYS A 322 -12.45 -2.85 9.43
C LYS A 322 -12.26 -2.72 10.95
N THR A 323 -12.24 -3.85 11.65
CA THR A 323 -12.02 -3.96 13.09
C THR A 323 -10.88 -4.93 13.41
N ILE A 324 -10.02 -4.54 14.33
CA ILE A 324 -8.84 -5.28 14.76
C ILE A 324 -8.90 -5.48 16.28
N PRO A 325 -9.03 -6.72 16.77
CA PRO A 325 -8.99 -6.98 18.19
C PRO A 325 -7.56 -6.85 18.73
N LEU A 326 -7.42 -6.17 19.87
CA LEU A 326 -6.15 -6.02 20.59
C LEU A 326 -6.17 -6.93 21.82
N SER A 327 -5.25 -7.88 21.87
CA SER A 327 -5.14 -8.85 22.98
C SER A 327 -3.85 -8.64 23.77
N SER A 328 -3.78 -9.19 24.98
CA SER A 328 -2.58 -9.14 25.83
C SER A 328 -1.47 -10.08 25.39
N HIS A 329 -1.74 -11.03 24.49
CA HIS A 329 -0.78 -12.08 24.11
C HIS A 329 0.11 -11.69 22.93
N HIS A 330 -0.28 -10.69 22.14
CA HIS A 330 0.50 -10.26 20.97
C HIS A 330 0.38 -8.76 20.73
N ASP A 331 1.52 -8.15 20.43
CA ASP A 331 1.57 -6.78 19.97
C ASP A 331 1.04 -6.68 18.53
N VAL A 332 0.33 -5.59 18.25
CA VAL A 332 -0.24 -5.32 16.93
C VAL A 332 0.50 -4.14 16.32
N THR A 333 1.07 -4.34 15.13
CA THR A 333 1.68 -3.26 14.35
C THR A 333 0.93 -3.05 13.05
N ILE A 334 0.45 -1.82 12.86
CA ILE A 334 -0.29 -1.41 11.67
C ILE A 334 0.32 -0.16 11.06
N GLN A 335 0.18 -0.03 9.76
CA GLN A 335 0.52 1.16 9.00
C GLN A 335 -0.76 1.83 8.50
N ALA A 336 -0.87 3.13 8.76
CA ALA A 336 -1.84 4.03 8.20
C ALA A 336 -1.07 5.14 7.47
N ASN A 337 -1.13 5.13 6.13
CA ASN A 337 -0.38 6.02 5.26
C ASN A 337 1.13 5.97 5.56
N ARG A 338 1.73 7.13 5.88
CA ARG A 338 3.13 7.28 6.29
C ARG A 338 3.36 7.20 7.81
N THR A 339 2.43 6.62 8.56
CA THR A 339 2.55 6.41 10.01
C THR A 339 2.41 4.94 10.35
N VAL A 340 3.34 4.42 11.15
CA VAL A 340 3.28 3.08 11.74
C VAL A 340 2.89 3.22 13.20
N LEU A 341 1.92 2.42 13.64
CA LEU A 341 1.43 2.36 15.01
C LEU A 341 1.74 0.98 15.59
N HIS A 342 2.54 0.96 16.65
CA HIS A 342 2.77 -0.20 17.50
C HIS A 342 1.85 -0.11 18.71
N MET A 343 1.01 -1.12 18.90
CA MET A 343 0.00 -1.17 19.94
C MET A 343 0.23 -2.41 20.82
N SER A 344 0.37 -2.21 22.12
CA SER A 344 0.60 -3.27 23.09
C SER A 344 -0.36 -3.10 24.27
N LEU A 345 -1.15 -4.13 24.57
CA LEU A 345 -2.07 -4.12 25.70
C LEU A 345 -1.31 -4.47 26.97
N LYS A 346 -1.29 -3.55 27.94
CA LYS A 346 -0.58 -3.70 29.20
C LYS A 346 -1.51 -3.66 30.40
N GLU A 347 -1.12 -4.41 31.42
CA GLU A 347 -1.71 -4.33 32.75
C GLU A 347 -0.79 -3.51 33.65
N PRO A 348 -1.35 -2.69 34.55
CA PRO A 348 -0.55 -1.98 35.53
C PRO A 348 0.12 -2.99 36.45
N TRP A 349 1.37 -2.72 36.81
CA TRP A 349 2.11 -3.52 37.78
C TRP A 349 1.35 -3.59 39.10
N ASN A 350 0.87 -4.78 39.46
CA ASN A 350 0.50 -5.09 40.82
C ASN A 350 1.78 -5.50 41.55
N CYS A 351 2.35 -4.60 42.34
CA CYS A 351 3.35 -5.00 43.31
C CYS A 351 2.67 -5.98 44.28
N GLY A 352 3.09 -7.25 44.27
CA GLY A 352 2.54 -8.27 45.15
C GLY A 352 2.65 -7.89 46.63
N MET A 353 1.94 -8.63 47.48
CA MET A 353 1.62 -8.39 48.90
C MET A 353 2.79 -8.09 49.88
N PHE A 354 4.03 -7.93 49.40
CA PHE A 354 5.25 -7.63 50.17
C PHE A 354 5.96 -6.33 49.72
N CYS A 355 5.22 -5.39 49.14
CA CYS A 355 5.76 -4.14 48.65
C CYS A 355 5.33 -2.98 49.56
N MET A 356 6.27 -2.36 50.29
CA MET A 356 6.02 -1.23 51.20
C MET A 356 5.66 0.10 50.48
N CYS A 357 5.14 0.05 49.25
CA CYS A 357 4.78 1.21 48.45
C CYS A 357 3.40 1.81 48.80
N LEU A 358 2.78 1.36 49.90
CA LEU A 358 1.43 1.72 50.36
C LEU A 358 1.24 3.19 50.80
N ASN A 359 2.18 4.09 50.49
CA ASN A 359 2.05 5.52 50.79
C ASN A 359 2.52 6.49 49.70
N LYS A 360 2.73 6.02 48.45
CA LYS A 360 2.83 6.96 47.33
C LYS A 360 1.46 7.11 46.69
N GLN A 361 0.81 8.23 46.97
CA GLN A 361 -0.36 8.70 46.24
C GLN A 361 -0.06 8.59 44.74
N VAL A 362 -0.85 7.77 44.04
CA VAL A 362 -0.88 7.77 42.59
C VAL A 362 -1.34 9.17 42.19
N MET A 363 -0.44 9.96 41.60
CA MET A 363 -0.80 11.29 41.11
C MET A 363 -1.87 11.18 40.03
N PRO A 364 -2.97 11.93 40.12
CA PRO A 364 -3.95 12.01 39.05
C PRO A 364 -3.31 12.61 37.79
N VAL A 365 -3.67 12.05 36.63
CA VAL A 365 -3.15 12.43 35.30
C VAL A 365 -3.90 13.65 34.80
N GLU A 366 -3.75 14.77 35.48
CA GLU A 366 -4.23 16.10 35.03
C GLU A 366 -3.08 17.12 34.92
N GLU A 367 -1.85 16.73 35.28
CA GLU A 367 -0.64 17.53 35.08
C GLU A 367 0.52 16.66 34.55
N ILE A 368 0.51 16.36 33.26
CA ILE A 368 1.75 16.00 32.53
C ILE A 368 1.77 16.81 31.25
N SER A 369 2.16 18.07 31.40
CA SER A 369 2.61 18.94 30.34
C SER A 369 4.14 18.91 30.33
N TYR A 370 4.71 18.63 29.15
CA TYR A 370 6.11 18.79 28.72
C TYR A 370 7.26 18.61 29.76
N LEU A 371 7.99 17.51 29.65
CA LEU A 371 9.44 17.48 29.92
C LEU A 371 10.12 16.62 28.85
N THR A 372 10.33 17.20 27.67
CA THR A 372 11.51 16.88 26.87
C THR A 372 12.64 17.72 27.45
N GLN A 373 13.48 17.14 28.30
CA GLN A 373 14.81 17.70 28.51
C GLN A 373 15.63 17.36 27.27
N GLU A 374 16.07 18.41 26.59
CA GLU A 374 17.24 18.41 25.74
C GLU A 374 18.48 18.00 26.56
N GLY A 375 19.41 17.31 25.90
CA GLY A 375 20.82 17.26 26.33
C GLY A 375 21.25 16.00 27.07
N GLY A 376 22.00 15.15 26.36
CA GLY A 376 22.80 14.08 26.93
C GLY A 376 23.68 13.47 25.84
N ASN A 377 24.65 14.26 25.34
CA ASN A 377 25.76 13.75 24.55
C ASN A 377 26.46 12.66 25.37
N PHE A 378 26.43 11.43 24.89
CA PHE A 378 27.42 10.41 25.23
C PHE A 378 28.56 10.61 24.24
N GLU A 379 29.58 11.37 24.64
CA GLU A 379 30.91 11.29 24.02
C GLU A 379 31.67 10.19 24.77
N GLU A 380 32.11 9.17 24.03
CA GLU A 380 33.04 8.15 24.52
C GLU A 380 34.43 8.80 24.72
N GLU A 381 35.00 8.63 25.91
CA GLU A 381 36.36 9.03 26.23
C GLU A 381 37.38 8.23 25.39
N GLU A 382 38.21 8.92 24.59
CA GLU A 382 39.56 8.49 24.25
C GLU A 382 40.56 9.50 24.84
N PRO A 383 41.76 9.07 25.28
CA PRO A 383 42.59 9.86 26.18
C PRO A 383 43.51 10.87 25.47
N GLU A 384 43.55 12.06 26.09
CA GLU A 384 44.64 13.04 26.27
C GLU A 384 45.68 13.23 25.15
N GLU A 385 45.67 14.43 24.56
CA GLU A 385 46.90 15.20 24.32
C GLU A 385 46.72 16.65 24.81
N ILE A 386 47.76 17.13 25.46
CA ILE A 386 47.93 18.41 26.16
C ILE A 386 48.15 19.52 25.12
N GLU A 387 47.52 20.70 25.27
CA GLU A 387 48.17 21.99 25.04
C GLU A 387 47.35 23.16 25.62
N GLU A 388 48.08 24.21 25.96
CA GLU A 388 47.79 25.24 26.95
C GLU A 388 46.95 26.43 26.39
N ASP A 389 46.41 27.18 27.35
CA ASP A 389 46.27 28.65 27.36
C ASP A 389 44.94 29.39 27.07
N GLU A 390 44.64 30.23 28.08
CA GLU A 390 44.06 31.58 28.10
C GLU A 390 42.54 31.84 28.18
N GLU A 391 42.13 32.15 29.43
CA GLU A 391 41.29 33.28 29.90
C GLU A 391 40.25 33.93 28.97
N SER A 392 39.00 34.03 29.46
CA SER A 392 38.46 35.29 30.00
C SER A 392 36.98 35.20 30.41
N GLN A 393 36.60 36.14 31.28
CA GLN A 393 35.44 36.21 32.16
C GLN A 393 34.18 36.83 31.52
N ALA A 394 33.00 36.52 32.09
CA ALA A 394 31.93 37.47 32.52
C ALA A 394 30.59 36.69 32.68
N VAL A 395 30.10 36.38 33.88
CA VAL A 395 29.35 37.20 34.86
C VAL A 395 27.94 37.66 34.42
N GLY A 396 26.93 37.13 35.14
CA GLY A 396 25.68 37.82 35.52
C GLY A 396 24.51 37.71 34.52
N MET A 397 23.24 37.63 34.89
CA MET A 397 22.55 37.84 36.17
C MET A 397 21.22 37.08 36.17
N SER A 398 20.83 36.60 37.34
CA SER A 398 19.50 36.15 37.70
C SER A 398 18.45 37.27 37.60
N SER A 399 17.24 36.95 37.15
CA SER A 399 16.04 37.58 37.72
C SER A 399 14.86 36.61 37.77
N SER A 400 14.34 36.46 38.99
CA SER A 400 13.13 35.73 39.33
C SER A 400 11.90 36.56 38.94
N ILE A 401 10.94 35.96 38.24
CA ILE A 401 9.57 36.48 38.18
C ILE A 401 8.62 35.35 38.58
N ASN A 402 7.75 35.70 39.52
CA ASN A 402 6.78 34.85 40.17
C ASN A 402 5.39 35.18 39.60
N ARG A 403 4.49 34.17 39.59
CA ARG A 403 3.02 34.20 39.45
C ARG A 403 2.40 34.04 38.05
N GLY A 404 1.42 33.12 37.99
CA GLY A 404 0.19 33.30 37.22
C GLY A 404 -0.15 32.15 36.29
N SER A 405 -1.13 31.34 36.67
CA SER A 405 -1.89 30.43 35.79
C SER A 405 -2.54 31.23 34.66
N ASP A 406 -2.21 30.95 33.40
CA ASP A 406 -2.80 31.66 32.27
C ASP A 406 -3.06 30.72 31.07
N SER A 407 -4.34 30.44 30.82
CA SER A 407 -4.83 29.72 29.63
C SER A 407 -4.62 30.49 28.32
N GLY A 408 -4.06 31.70 28.37
CA GLY A 408 -3.67 32.49 27.20
C GLY A 408 -2.32 32.12 26.56
N ALA A 409 -1.55 31.20 27.14
CA ALA A 409 -0.22 30.82 26.61
C ALA A 409 -0.30 29.98 25.32
N VAL A 410 -1.30 29.11 25.20
CA VAL A 410 -1.50 28.26 24.00
C VAL A 410 -1.97 29.09 22.81
N GLN A 411 -2.86 30.07 23.04
CA GLN A 411 -3.27 31.01 22.01
C GLN A 411 -2.10 31.87 21.52
N ARG A 412 -1.25 32.38 22.43
CA ARG A 412 -0.06 33.16 22.04
C ARG A 412 0.93 32.33 21.23
N LEU A 413 1.17 31.06 21.58
CA LEU A 413 2.06 30.18 20.82
C LEU A 413 1.54 29.90 19.40
N VAL A 414 0.23 29.66 19.25
CA VAL A 414 -0.39 29.43 17.92
C VAL A 414 -0.38 30.68 17.06
N PHE A 415 -0.58 31.87 17.65
CA PHE A 415 -0.48 33.13 16.91
C PHE A 415 0.96 33.41 16.46
N THR A 416 1.97 33.13 17.29
CA THR A 416 3.39 33.29 16.91
C THR A 416 3.79 32.31 15.80
N ILE A 417 3.38 31.04 15.88
CA ILE A 417 3.68 30.03 14.85
C ILE A 417 3.01 30.37 13.51
N ASN A 418 1.77 30.86 13.53
CA ASN A 418 1.08 31.27 12.31
C ASN A 418 1.67 32.55 11.69
N ALA A 419 2.23 33.45 12.50
CA ALA A 419 2.92 34.65 12.02
C ALA A 419 4.27 34.31 11.38
N GLU A 420 5.05 33.41 12.00
CA GLU A 420 6.32 32.91 11.44
C GLU A 420 6.10 32.18 10.11
N ARG A 421 5.03 31.36 10.02
CA ARG A 421 4.64 30.67 8.78
C ARG A 421 4.26 31.64 7.65
N ALA A 422 3.55 32.73 7.96
CA ALA A 422 3.19 33.73 6.95
C ALA A 422 4.39 34.54 6.45
N GLU A 423 5.44 34.71 7.26
CA GLU A 423 6.70 35.33 6.83
C GLU A 423 7.56 34.38 5.99
N GLU A 424 7.56 33.08 6.29
CA GLU A 424 8.26 32.07 5.47
C GLU A 424 7.60 31.87 4.10
N GLU A 425 6.27 31.80 4.03
CA GLU A 425 5.51 31.67 2.77
C GLU A 425 5.76 32.89 1.86
N LYS A 426 5.82 34.12 2.41
CA LYS A 426 6.19 35.33 1.64
C LYS A 426 7.63 35.33 1.14
N LYS A 427 8.56 34.73 1.89
CA LYS A 427 9.98 34.60 1.48
C LYS A 427 10.18 33.52 0.42
N GLU A 428 9.34 32.49 0.38
CA GLU A 428 9.35 31.50 -0.70
C GLU A 428 8.73 32.04 -1.98
N GLU A 429 7.60 32.75 -1.89
CA GLU A 429 6.97 33.39 -3.05
C GLU A 429 7.92 34.40 -3.72
N SER A 430 8.62 35.23 -2.95
CA SER A 430 9.59 36.20 -3.51
C SER A 430 10.77 35.52 -4.22
N LYS A 431 11.23 34.37 -3.71
CA LYS A 431 12.34 33.60 -4.33
C LYS A 431 11.90 32.87 -5.58
N GLU A 432 10.63 32.47 -5.68
CA GLU A 432 10.09 31.83 -6.87
C GLU A 432 9.86 32.86 -7.99
N GLU A 433 9.52 34.10 -7.63
CA GLU A 433 9.36 35.21 -8.57
C GLU A 433 10.71 35.66 -9.16
N GLU A 434 11.76 35.83 -8.34
CA GLU A 434 13.14 36.09 -8.82
C GLU A 434 13.63 34.99 -9.78
N ARG A 435 13.33 33.71 -9.48
CA ARG A 435 13.76 32.58 -10.32
C ARG A 435 13.02 32.52 -11.66
N LYS A 436 11.81 33.08 -11.75
CA LYS A 436 11.05 33.19 -13.01
C LYS A 436 11.56 34.34 -13.88
N GLU A 437 11.94 35.46 -13.28
CA GLU A 437 12.54 36.58 -14.00
C GLU A 437 13.91 36.20 -14.61
N ASP A 438 14.77 35.51 -13.85
CA ASP A 438 16.05 34.98 -14.33
C ASP A 438 15.88 34.01 -15.53
N PHE A 439 14.81 33.22 -15.53
CA PHE A 439 14.54 32.26 -16.60
C PHE A 439 14.02 32.95 -17.87
N GLU A 440 13.16 33.98 -17.75
CA GLU A 440 12.70 34.75 -18.90
C GLU A 440 13.82 35.57 -19.56
N GLU A 441 14.79 36.05 -18.78
CA GLU A 441 15.95 36.78 -19.31
C GLU A 441 16.89 35.84 -20.10
N GLN A 442 17.12 34.62 -19.60
CA GLN A 442 17.91 33.60 -20.32
C GLN A 442 17.27 33.14 -21.63
N VAL A 443 15.94 33.05 -21.69
CA VAL A 443 15.22 32.66 -22.91
C VAL A 443 15.33 33.75 -23.98
N LYS A 444 15.23 35.03 -23.61
CA LYS A 444 15.37 36.17 -24.55
C LYS A 444 16.77 36.31 -25.16
N MET A 445 17.80 35.78 -24.51
CA MET A 445 19.18 35.79 -25.03
C MET A 445 19.48 34.66 -26.03
N SER A 446 18.55 33.72 -26.24
CA SER A 446 18.79 32.48 -27.01
C SER A 446 18.10 32.37 -28.38
N GLU A 447 17.34 33.39 -28.81
CA GLU A 447 16.70 33.37 -30.13
C GLU A 447 17.66 33.75 -31.28
N PRO A 448 17.81 32.90 -32.32
CA PRO A 448 18.68 33.19 -33.45
C PRO A 448 18.00 34.14 -34.46
N LYS A 449 18.73 35.16 -34.90
CA LYS A 449 18.28 36.09 -35.96
C LYS A 449 18.23 35.36 -37.31
N GLU A 450 17.04 35.23 -37.89
CA GLU A 450 16.85 34.77 -39.28
C GLU A 450 17.48 35.77 -40.27
N GLN A 451 18.42 35.30 -41.08
CA GLN A 451 18.85 35.97 -42.31
C GLN A 451 18.35 35.18 -43.52
N ASN A 452 17.44 35.83 -44.26
CA ASN A 452 17.02 35.45 -45.59
C ASN A 452 18.17 35.54 -46.59
N SER A 453 18.41 34.48 -47.36
CA SER A 453 18.94 34.61 -48.72
C SER A 453 18.43 33.46 -49.60
N ILE A 454 17.62 33.86 -50.58
CA ILE A 454 17.13 33.10 -51.73
C ILE A 454 18.29 32.91 -52.70
N GLU A 455 18.48 31.70 -53.25
CA GLU A 455 19.05 31.56 -54.58
C GLU A 455 18.52 30.32 -55.31
N MET A 456 17.94 30.58 -56.48
CA MET A 456 17.52 29.59 -57.47
C MET A 456 18.74 29.02 -58.19
N VAL A 457 18.77 27.71 -58.43
CA VAL A 457 19.54 27.15 -59.54
C VAL A 457 18.73 26.07 -60.25
N GLN A 458 18.41 26.35 -61.52
CA GLN A 458 18.00 25.39 -62.54
C GLN A 458 19.15 24.42 -62.85
N ILE A 459 18.83 23.14 -63.10
CA ILE A 459 18.96 22.42 -64.39
C ILE A 459 18.26 21.08 -64.22
#